data_AF-A0A928AVJ5-F1
#
_entry.id   AF-A0A928AVJ5-F1
#
_cell.length_a   1.000
_cell.length_b   1.000
_cell.length_c   1.000
_cell.angle_alpha   90.00
_cell.angle_beta   90.00
_cell.angle_gamma   90.00
#
_symmetry.space_group_name_H-M   'P 1'
#
loop_
_entity.id
_entity.type
_entity.pdbx_description
1 polymer ?
#
loop_
_entity_poly.entity_id
_entity_poly.type
_entity_poly.pdbx_seq_one_letter_code
_entity_poly.pdbx_strand_id
1 'polypeptide(L)'
;MRRYLQIMKSTLIGAPRWAKITIKTLLTLIIALMMFIVVTSVSLVYDFAEPRPFSGPDIYNPYRNVDTTLGWKRAALHTHSRVEGIFNECDFTPQQIVDKYYDLGYEVVHFSNHNEHTHHPTKGHVKIYEHGYNIAKLHMNVYGSEGVMLFDPFMPLFDFQRQFKLDLLSKDADLVQLNHPRRTKGIDKETLQRLGGYKVIELSRVIEEEQREWDWALSAGRYLFGVYTDDMHFLDRSDAVARRSTMLNTPSESYDDVVATLNDGAYYSLYTPDYGAGNWEIKREMNLAIPRIRSIGESDGDIYVSFSEVADSIRFTGQDQRLLHTAYRCDSAGYTMADDDSYVRITAYFADGERIYTNAFARYDADKMESPFEMEHHSVNTLLTILYNTLLLAIITALGVALYKVLRRW
;
A
#
# COMPACT_ATOMS: atom_id res chain seq x y z
N MET A 1 27.79 -10.72 39.04
CA MET A 1 26.68 -11.62 38.61
C MET A 1 26.22 -12.61 39.69
N ARG A 2 27.08 -13.46 40.29
CA ARG A 2 26.68 -14.42 41.35
C ARG A 2 26.02 -13.78 42.59
N ARG A 3 26.55 -12.66 43.08
CA ARG A 3 25.99 -11.91 44.23
C ARG A 3 24.58 -11.34 43.95
N TYR A 4 24.35 -10.85 42.73
CA TYR A 4 23.05 -10.35 42.26
C TYR A 4 21.99 -11.47 42.16
N LEU A 5 22.38 -12.62 41.61
CA LEU A 5 21.54 -13.82 41.56
C LEU A 5 21.17 -14.35 42.95
N GLN A 6 22.07 -14.19 43.93
CA GLN A 6 21.85 -14.62 45.31
C GLN A 6 20.91 -13.67 46.07
N ILE A 7 21.01 -12.36 45.84
CA ILE A 7 20.09 -11.34 46.37
C ILE A 7 18.68 -11.53 45.80
N MET A 8 18.52 -11.70 44.48
CA MET A 8 17.20 -11.98 43.91
C MET A 8 16.56 -13.27 44.47
N LYS A 9 17.36 -14.32 44.68
CA LYS A 9 16.90 -15.57 45.30
C LYS A 9 16.38 -15.33 46.72
N SER A 10 17.09 -14.57 47.55
CA SER A 10 16.62 -14.26 48.92
C SER A 10 15.35 -13.41 48.94
N THR A 11 15.20 -12.45 48.01
CA THR A 11 14.03 -11.57 47.94
C THR A 11 12.77 -12.31 47.48
N LEU A 12 12.91 -13.28 46.56
CA LEU A 12 11.80 -14.11 46.08
C LEU A 12 11.34 -15.17 47.09
N ILE A 13 12.24 -15.68 47.95
CA ILE A 13 11.86 -16.67 48.97
C ILE A 13 10.90 -16.05 50.00
N GLY A 14 11.17 -14.81 50.43
CA GLY A 14 10.33 -14.05 51.38
C GLY A 14 9.15 -13.29 50.77
N ALA A 15 8.98 -13.30 49.44
CA ALA A 15 7.89 -12.57 48.79
C ALA A 15 6.52 -13.17 49.13
N PRO A 16 5.49 -12.33 49.34
CA PRO A 16 4.14 -12.80 49.60
C PRO A 16 3.59 -13.60 48.41
N ARG A 17 2.67 -14.53 48.68
CA ARG A 17 2.13 -15.48 47.70
C ARG A 17 1.58 -14.79 46.44
N TRP A 18 0.92 -13.65 46.60
CA TRP A 18 0.38 -12.87 45.47
C TRP A 18 1.49 -12.37 44.53
N ALA A 19 2.63 -11.90 45.06
CA ALA A 19 3.74 -11.42 44.24
C ALA A 19 4.39 -12.55 43.44
N LYS A 20 4.51 -13.75 44.02
CA LYS A 20 4.99 -14.94 43.32
C LYS A 20 4.06 -15.35 42.17
N ILE A 21 2.75 -15.31 42.40
CA ILE A 21 1.74 -15.58 41.37
C ILE A 21 1.84 -14.54 40.25
N THR A 22 1.90 -13.24 40.58
CA THR A 22 2.03 -12.17 39.59
C THR A 22 3.27 -12.33 38.72
N ILE A 23 4.43 -12.60 39.31
CA ILE A 23 5.68 -12.84 38.56
C ILE A 23 5.54 -14.07 37.65
N LYS A 24 4.97 -15.17 38.14
CA LYS A 24 4.75 -16.40 37.36
C LYS A 24 3.83 -16.13 36.16
N THR A 25 2.75 -15.40 36.36
CA THR A 25 1.83 -15.01 35.30
C THR A 25 2.53 -14.13 34.26
N LEU A 26 3.24 -13.09 34.69
CA LEU A 26 3.98 -12.19 33.77
C LEU A 26 5.03 -12.96 32.95
N LEU A 27 5.82 -13.83 33.58
CA LEU A 27 6.81 -14.66 32.87
C LEU A 27 6.14 -15.61 31.87
N THR A 28 5.01 -16.20 32.25
CA THR A 28 4.23 -17.08 31.37
C THR A 28 3.74 -16.31 30.14
N LEU A 29 3.19 -15.10 30.33
CA LEU A 29 2.73 -14.24 29.23
C LEU A 29 3.88 -13.80 28.33
N ILE A 30 5.03 -13.42 28.89
CA ILE A 30 6.22 -13.05 28.12
C ILE A 30 6.70 -14.23 27.27
N ILE A 31 6.82 -15.43 27.86
CA ILE A 31 7.26 -16.61 27.12
C ILE A 31 6.24 -16.96 26.03
N ALA A 32 4.94 -16.91 26.33
CA ALA A 32 3.90 -17.15 25.34
C ALA A 32 3.96 -16.14 24.17
N LEU A 33 4.18 -14.85 24.46
CA LEU A 33 4.36 -13.82 23.44
C LEU A 33 5.62 -14.07 22.60
N MET A 34 6.74 -14.45 23.22
CA MET A 34 7.96 -14.82 22.49
C MET A 34 7.73 -16.04 21.60
N MET A 35 7.02 -17.05 22.10
CA MET A 35 6.66 -18.22 21.31
C MET A 35 5.79 -17.83 20.11
N PHE A 36 4.81 -16.95 20.30
CA PHE A 36 3.97 -16.42 19.24
C PHE A 36 4.78 -15.66 18.18
N ILE A 37 5.71 -14.79 18.59
CA ILE A 37 6.64 -14.09 17.67
C ILE A 37 7.45 -15.09 16.84
N VAL A 38 8.00 -16.14 17.48
CA VAL A 38 8.83 -17.13 16.80
C VAL A 38 8.02 -17.96 15.80
N VAL A 39 6.82 -18.40 16.17
CA VAL A 39 5.93 -19.18 15.28
C VAL A 39 5.49 -18.34 14.08
N THR A 40 5.17 -17.06 14.30
CA THR A 40 4.78 -16.14 13.21
C THR A 40 5.98 -15.64 12.38
N SER A 41 7.22 -15.95 12.78
CA SER A 41 8.42 -15.57 12.01
C SER A 41 8.79 -16.57 10.91
N VAL A 42 8.14 -17.74 10.85
CA VAL A 42 8.38 -18.76 9.82
C VAL A 42 8.21 -18.16 8.44
N SER A 43 9.22 -18.33 7.59
CA SER A 43 9.27 -17.68 6.28
C SER A 43 10.27 -18.36 5.35
N LEU A 44 10.13 -18.09 4.06
CA LEU A 44 11.17 -18.34 3.07
C LEU A 44 12.21 -17.23 3.12
N VAL A 45 13.47 -17.58 2.92
CA VAL A 45 14.57 -16.62 2.75
C VAL A 45 14.84 -16.48 1.26
N TYR A 46 14.86 -15.26 0.76
CA TYR A 46 14.98 -14.94 -0.66
C TYR A 46 16.36 -14.34 -0.97
N ASP A 47 16.86 -14.67 -2.16
CA ASP A 47 17.93 -13.92 -2.80
C ASP A 47 17.26 -12.84 -3.67
N PHE A 48 17.40 -11.57 -3.26
CA PHE A 48 16.79 -10.45 -3.97
C PHE A 48 17.61 -10.09 -5.21
N ALA A 49 16.91 -9.80 -6.31
CA ALA A 49 17.55 -9.27 -7.50
C ALA A 49 18.10 -7.87 -7.24
N GLU A 50 19.24 -7.56 -7.85
CA GLU A 50 19.77 -6.20 -7.84
C GLU A 50 18.83 -5.27 -8.62
N PRO A 51 18.58 -4.04 -8.12
CA PRO A 51 17.78 -3.04 -8.81
C PRO A 51 18.29 -2.76 -10.22
N ARG A 52 17.37 -2.74 -11.20
CA ARG A 52 17.68 -2.46 -12.59
C ARG A 52 16.66 -1.48 -13.17
N PRO A 53 17.05 -0.23 -13.43
CA PRO A 53 16.16 0.74 -14.07
C PRO A 53 15.60 0.21 -15.39
N PHE A 54 14.41 0.69 -15.75
CA PHE A 54 13.77 0.35 -17.01
C PHE A 54 14.65 0.71 -18.21
N SER A 55 14.66 -0.15 -19.21
CA SER A 55 15.44 0.00 -20.44
C SER A 55 14.77 -0.75 -21.59
N GLY A 56 15.18 -0.44 -22.81
CA GLY A 56 14.61 -1.01 -24.03
C GLY A 56 14.30 0.08 -25.05
N PRO A 57 14.01 -0.28 -26.31
CA PRO A 57 13.78 0.68 -27.38
C PRO A 57 12.39 1.35 -27.28
N ASP A 58 11.41 0.69 -26.68
CA ASP A 58 10.02 1.11 -26.70
C ASP A 58 9.62 1.87 -25.42
N ILE A 59 8.51 2.60 -25.49
CA ILE A 59 7.88 3.27 -24.35
C ILE A 59 6.52 2.62 -24.09
N TYR A 60 6.34 2.10 -22.88
CA TYR A 60 5.05 1.61 -22.44
C TYR A 60 4.14 2.77 -22.04
N ASN A 61 2.99 2.86 -22.70
CA ASN A 61 1.96 3.84 -22.41
C ASN A 61 0.88 3.20 -21.50
N PRO A 62 0.80 3.57 -20.20
CA PRO A 62 -0.24 3.06 -19.30
C PRO A 62 -1.65 3.57 -19.65
N TYR A 63 -1.75 4.54 -20.57
CA TYR A 63 -2.99 5.16 -21.02
C TYR A 63 -3.42 4.72 -22.43
N ARG A 64 -2.77 3.71 -23.02
CA ARG A 64 -3.03 3.23 -24.40
C ARG A 64 -4.46 2.75 -24.65
N ASN A 65 -5.16 2.31 -23.61
CA ASN A 65 -6.53 1.80 -23.69
C ASN A 65 -7.58 2.77 -23.12
N VAL A 66 -7.24 4.05 -22.92
CA VAL A 66 -8.21 5.04 -22.42
C VAL A 66 -9.38 5.17 -23.41
N ASP A 67 -10.59 4.84 -22.94
CA ASP A 67 -11.84 5.07 -23.63
C ASP A 67 -12.40 6.45 -23.22
N THR A 68 -12.28 7.41 -24.13
CA THR A 68 -12.75 8.78 -23.92
C THR A 68 -14.27 8.89 -23.72
N THR A 69 -15.05 7.86 -24.08
CA THR A 69 -16.51 7.87 -23.92
C THR A 69 -16.94 7.56 -22.48
N LEU A 70 -16.09 6.88 -21.70
CA LEU A 70 -16.37 6.53 -20.31
C LEU A 70 -16.15 7.70 -19.34
N GLY A 71 -15.25 8.62 -19.70
CA GLY A 71 -14.76 9.66 -18.80
C GLY A 71 -13.93 9.11 -17.63
N TRP A 72 -13.72 9.96 -16.63
CA TRP A 72 -12.96 9.61 -15.41
C TRP A 72 -13.89 9.47 -14.21
N LYS A 73 -13.97 8.26 -13.67
CA LYS A 73 -14.77 7.93 -12.49
C LYS A 73 -13.95 8.05 -11.22
N ARG A 74 -14.41 8.88 -10.28
CA ARG A 74 -13.69 9.09 -9.03
C ARG A 74 -13.91 7.91 -8.07
N ALA A 75 -12.83 7.36 -7.55
CA ALA A 75 -12.81 6.15 -6.77
C ALA A 75 -12.18 6.32 -5.38
N ALA A 76 -12.81 5.67 -4.40
CA ALA A 76 -12.28 5.43 -3.07
C ALA A 76 -11.98 3.93 -2.93
N LEU A 77 -10.71 3.56 -2.94
CA LEU A 77 -10.24 2.17 -3.06
C LEU A 77 -9.67 1.60 -1.76
N HIS A 78 -9.63 2.41 -0.70
CA HIS A 78 -9.19 2.01 0.64
C HIS A 78 -9.99 2.83 1.65
N THR A 79 -11.07 2.23 2.12
CA THR A 79 -11.98 2.83 3.10
C THR A 79 -12.40 1.80 4.13
N HIS A 80 -12.57 2.23 5.37
CA HIS A 80 -12.97 1.37 6.47
C HIS A 80 -14.40 1.69 6.90
N SER A 81 -15.14 0.64 7.26
CA SER A 81 -16.49 0.72 7.78
C SER A 81 -16.59 -0.02 9.09
N ARG A 82 -17.71 0.18 9.79
CA ARG A 82 -18.04 -0.62 10.95
C ARG A 82 -18.09 -2.09 10.61
N VAL A 83 -17.39 -2.88 11.42
CA VAL A 83 -17.43 -4.35 11.46
C VAL A 83 -17.78 -4.83 12.86
N GLU A 84 -18.22 -6.08 12.98
CA GLU A 84 -18.56 -6.69 14.27
C GLU A 84 -17.34 -7.29 14.97
N GLY A 85 -16.25 -7.52 14.23
CA GLY A 85 -15.02 -8.11 14.72
C GLY A 85 -14.24 -7.25 15.72
N ILE A 86 -13.24 -7.86 16.35
CA ILE A 86 -12.32 -7.20 17.31
C ILE A 86 -11.39 -6.16 16.66
N PHE A 87 -11.38 -6.11 15.32
CA PHE A 87 -10.61 -5.16 14.51
C PHE A 87 -11.49 -4.00 14.00
N ASN A 88 -12.59 -3.70 14.69
CA ASN A 88 -13.41 -2.54 14.33
C ASN A 88 -12.67 -1.22 14.61
N GLU A 89 -12.36 -0.49 13.55
CA GLU A 89 -11.66 0.80 13.62
C GLU A 89 -12.53 1.98 13.15
N CYS A 90 -13.77 1.73 12.76
CA CYS A 90 -14.70 2.73 12.23
C CYS A 90 -16.10 2.53 12.81
N ASP A 91 -16.78 3.62 13.20
CA ASP A 91 -18.13 3.55 13.77
C ASP A 91 -19.24 3.69 12.71
N PHE A 92 -18.89 4.09 11.50
CA PHE A 92 -19.82 4.41 10.41
C PHE A 92 -20.18 3.16 9.61
N THR A 93 -21.47 3.00 9.28
CA THR A 93 -21.92 1.88 8.47
C THR A 93 -21.45 1.98 7.03
N PRO A 94 -21.34 0.86 6.30
CA PRO A 94 -21.07 0.89 4.86
C PRO A 94 -21.98 1.85 4.08
N GLN A 95 -23.27 1.90 4.40
CA GLN A 95 -24.22 2.80 3.71
C GLN A 95 -23.90 4.28 3.95
N GLN A 96 -23.60 4.67 5.20
CA GLN A 96 -23.25 6.06 5.51
C GLN A 96 -22.02 6.53 4.72
N ILE A 97 -21.04 5.65 4.57
CA ILE A 97 -19.81 5.93 3.83
C ILE A 97 -20.11 6.10 2.35
N VAL A 98 -20.83 5.14 1.73
CA VAL A 98 -21.23 5.22 0.32
C VAL A 98 -22.01 6.51 0.05
N ASP A 99 -23.03 6.81 0.85
CA ASP A 99 -23.85 8.01 0.69
C ASP A 99 -23.00 9.29 0.73
N LYS A 100 -22.05 9.35 1.67
CA LYS A 100 -21.17 10.50 1.83
C LYS A 100 -20.21 10.67 0.65
N TYR A 101 -19.60 9.59 0.16
CA TYR A 101 -18.67 9.66 -0.96
C TYR A 101 -19.41 9.98 -2.27
N TYR A 102 -20.58 9.39 -2.51
CA TYR A 102 -21.41 9.72 -3.68
C TYR A 102 -21.89 11.19 -3.64
N ASP A 103 -22.26 11.72 -2.48
CA ASP A 103 -22.58 13.15 -2.33
C ASP A 103 -21.39 14.06 -2.71
N LEU A 104 -20.16 13.58 -2.52
CA LEU A 104 -18.91 14.26 -2.87
C LEU A 104 -18.41 13.93 -4.28
N GLY A 105 -19.25 13.36 -5.15
CA GLY A 105 -18.94 13.12 -6.56
C GLY A 105 -18.08 11.89 -6.84
N TYR A 106 -18.02 10.94 -5.91
CA TYR A 106 -17.43 9.62 -6.17
C TYR A 106 -18.43 8.74 -6.89
N GLU A 107 -17.91 7.87 -7.74
CA GLU A 107 -18.70 6.89 -8.50
C GLU A 107 -18.31 5.46 -8.16
N VAL A 108 -17.14 5.25 -7.56
CA VAL A 108 -16.66 3.94 -7.13
C VAL A 108 -16.25 4.02 -5.65
N VAL A 109 -16.85 3.19 -4.81
CA VAL A 109 -16.51 3.09 -3.38
C VAL A 109 -16.32 1.62 -3.04
N HIS A 110 -15.12 1.27 -2.59
CA HIS A 110 -14.80 -0.07 -2.09
C HIS A 110 -14.32 0.00 -0.64
N PHE A 111 -14.65 -1.06 0.10
CA PHE A 111 -14.23 -1.27 1.47
C PHE A 111 -13.04 -2.20 1.54
N SER A 112 -12.16 -1.97 2.49
CA SER A 112 -10.96 -2.78 2.74
C SER A 112 -10.68 -2.88 4.23
N ASN A 113 -11.65 -3.37 5.01
CA ASN A 113 -11.52 -3.45 6.46
C ASN A 113 -10.36 -4.35 6.88
N HIS A 114 -9.83 -4.09 8.07
CA HIS A 114 -8.69 -4.81 8.61
C HIS A 114 -8.99 -6.29 8.83
N ASN A 115 -8.35 -7.15 8.03
CA ASN A 115 -8.48 -8.61 8.10
C ASN A 115 -9.95 -9.09 8.12
N GLU A 116 -10.84 -8.39 7.43
CA GLU A 116 -12.27 -8.69 7.38
C GLU A 116 -12.87 -8.21 6.06
N HIS A 117 -13.68 -9.05 5.43
CA HIS A 117 -14.47 -8.66 4.26
C HIS A 117 -15.72 -7.89 4.67
N THR A 118 -16.15 -7.00 3.79
CA THR A 118 -17.32 -6.14 4.03
C THR A 118 -18.40 -6.41 3.02
N HIS A 119 -19.66 -6.37 3.46
CA HIS A 119 -20.79 -6.33 2.55
C HIS A 119 -21.04 -4.89 2.07
N HIS A 120 -20.88 -4.66 0.77
CA HIS A 120 -21.28 -3.41 0.12
C HIS A 120 -22.81 -3.32 0.04
N PRO A 121 -23.42 -2.19 0.41
CA PRO A 121 -24.88 -2.05 0.45
C PRO A 121 -25.58 -2.35 -0.88
N THR A 122 -24.95 -2.01 -2.00
CA THR A 122 -25.53 -2.13 -3.34
C THR A 122 -24.87 -3.17 -4.24
N LYS A 123 -23.73 -3.75 -3.82
CA LYS A 123 -22.91 -4.66 -4.65
C LYS A 123 -22.76 -6.04 -4.07
N GLY A 124 -23.18 -6.24 -2.82
CA GLY A 124 -23.00 -7.50 -2.14
C GLY A 124 -21.60 -7.63 -1.55
N HIS A 125 -21.05 -8.84 -1.55
CA HIS A 125 -19.78 -9.13 -0.88
C HIS A 125 -18.58 -8.48 -1.60
N VAL A 126 -17.81 -7.64 -0.89
CA VAL A 126 -16.57 -7.05 -1.41
C VAL A 126 -15.40 -7.97 -1.10
N LYS A 127 -14.70 -8.40 -2.15
CA LYS A 127 -13.50 -9.24 -2.05
C LYS A 127 -12.24 -8.41 -1.88
N ILE A 128 -12.26 -7.44 -0.97
CA ILE A 128 -11.11 -6.59 -0.67
C ILE A 128 -11.02 -6.45 0.84
N TYR A 129 -9.83 -6.66 1.39
CA TYR A 129 -9.54 -6.40 2.81
C TYR A 129 -8.12 -5.85 2.97
N GLU A 130 -7.90 -5.07 4.03
CA GLU A 130 -6.57 -4.61 4.41
C GLU A 130 -5.94 -5.67 5.33
N HIS A 131 -4.98 -6.42 4.80
CA HIS A 131 -4.29 -7.44 5.55
C HIS A 131 -3.14 -6.84 6.38
N GLY A 132 -3.14 -7.16 7.68
CA GLY A 132 -2.04 -6.80 8.57
C GLY A 132 -2.52 -6.48 9.98
N TYR A 133 -1.93 -7.14 10.97
CA TYR A 133 -2.06 -6.86 12.41
C TYR A 133 -0.68 -6.84 13.10
N ASN A 134 0.40 -6.94 12.32
CA ASN A 134 1.78 -6.88 12.80
C ASN A 134 2.15 -5.51 13.40
N ILE A 135 3.12 -5.52 14.32
CA ILE A 135 3.52 -4.31 15.06
C ILE A 135 4.24 -3.27 14.19
N ALA A 136 4.67 -3.65 12.99
CA ALA A 136 5.30 -2.76 12.03
C ALA A 136 4.28 -1.96 11.21
N LYS A 137 2.99 -2.33 11.28
CA LYS A 137 1.91 -1.77 10.44
C LYS A 137 2.15 -1.98 8.94
N LEU A 138 2.82 -3.08 8.57
CA LEU A 138 2.97 -3.46 7.16
C LEU A 138 1.61 -3.94 6.68
N HIS A 139 0.85 -3.04 6.06
CA HIS A 139 -0.49 -3.31 5.58
C HIS A 139 -0.51 -3.42 4.05
N MET A 140 -1.37 -4.29 3.55
CA MET A 140 -1.58 -4.52 2.13
C MET A 140 -3.05 -4.71 1.86
N ASN A 141 -3.59 -4.06 0.83
CA ASN A 141 -4.91 -4.44 0.34
C ASN A 141 -4.79 -5.67 -0.55
N VAL A 142 -5.61 -6.67 -0.26
CA VAL A 142 -5.71 -7.92 -1.01
C VAL A 142 -7.01 -7.88 -1.77
N TYR A 143 -6.93 -7.86 -3.10
CA TYR A 143 -8.09 -7.84 -3.98
C TYR A 143 -8.36 -9.26 -4.49
N GLY A 144 -9.62 -9.69 -4.47
CA GLY A 144 -10.12 -10.89 -5.14
C GLY A 144 -10.20 -12.13 -4.29
N SER A 145 -9.63 -12.07 -3.08
CA SER A 145 -9.58 -13.23 -2.19
C SER A 145 -10.96 -13.61 -1.67
N GLU A 146 -11.26 -14.92 -1.71
CA GLU A 146 -12.50 -15.47 -1.19
C GLU A 146 -12.49 -15.55 0.36
N GLY A 147 -11.31 -15.58 0.96
CA GLY A 147 -11.11 -15.71 2.40
C GLY A 147 -10.12 -14.70 2.97
N VAL A 148 -10.11 -14.56 4.30
CA VAL A 148 -9.10 -13.74 4.97
C VAL A 148 -7.92 -14.62 5.38
N MET A 149 -6.71 -14.22 4.99
CA MET A 149 -5.50 -14.87 5.45
C MET A 149 -5.26 -14.58 6.93
N LEU A 150 -5.15 -15.64 7.73
CA LEU A 150 -4.88 -15.51 9.17
C LEU A 150 -3.40 -15.31 9.50
N PHE A 151 -2.49 -15.79 8.65
CA PHE A 151 -1.06 -15.66 8.88
C PHE A 151 -0.59 -14.24 8.57
N ASP A 152 -0.01 -13.57 9.56
CA ASP A 152 0.76 -12.33 9.39
C ASP A 152 2.03 -12.44 10.25
N PRO A 153 3.23 -12.20 9.71
CA PRO A 153 4.43 -12.14 10.54
C PRO A 153 4.29 -11.01 11.56
N PHE A 154 4.09 -11.37 12.83
CA PHE A 154 3.77 -10.39 13.88
C PHE A 154 4.86 -9.30 14.04
N MET A 155 6.11 -9.66 13.74
CA MET A 155 7.26 -8.77 13.74
C MET A 155 8.13 -9.05 12.50
N PRO A 156 7.82 -8.47 11.33
CA PRO A 156 8.56 -8.70 10.09
C PRO A 156 9.85 -7.85 10.13
N LEU A 157 10.89 -8.39 10.77
CA LEU A 157 12.17 -7.71 10.98
C LEU A 157 12.99 -7.62 9.69
N PHE A 158 12.89 -8.65 8.84
CA PHE A 158 13.71 -8.80 7.65
C PHE A 158 12.89 -8.66 6.36
N ASP A 159 13.52 -8.17 5.29
CA ASP A 159 12.90 -8.00 3.97
C ASP A 159 12.30 -9.32 3.45
N PHE A 160 12.99 -10.46 3.66
CA PHE A 160 12.48 -11.75 3.23
C PHE A 160 11.16 -12.14 3.92
N GLN A 161 10.90 -11.67 5.14
CA GLN A 161 9.60 -11.90 5.81
C GLN A 161 8.50 -11.04 5.20
N ARG A 162 8.85 -9.80 4.80
CA ARG A 162 7.95 -8.88 4.11
C ARG A 162 7.59 -9.41 2.71
N GLN A 163 8.59 -9.91 1.98
CA GLN A 163 8.39 -10.57 0.69
C GLN A 163 7.61 -11.87 0.84
N PHE A 164 7.93 -12.70 1.85
CA PHE A 164 7.18 -13.93 2.10
C PHE A 164 5.70 -13.66 2.34
N LYS A 165 5.38 -12.59 3.07
CA LYS A 165 4.00 -12.12 3.27
C LYS A 165 3.36 -11.73 1.94
N LEU A 166 4.01 -10.89 1.13
CA LEU A 166 3.53 -10.50 -0.21
C LEU A 166 3.22 -11.73 -1.08
N ASP A 167 4.17 -12.66 -1.18
CA ASP A 167 4.05 -13.89 -1.95
C ASP A 167 2.96 -14.84 -1.42
N LEU A 168 2.66 -14.78 -0.13
CA LEU A 168 1.60 -15.59 0.45
C LEU A 168 0.24 -15.00 0.09
N LEU A 169 0.07 -13.69 0.25
CA LEU A 169 -1.18 -12.98 -0.06
C LEU A 169 -1.50 -13.03 -1.55
N SER A 170 -0.49 -12.97 -2.42
CA SER A 170 -0.69 -13.00 -3.88
C SER A 170 -1.22 -14.31 -4.44
N LYS A 171 -1.16 -15.43 -3.68
CA LYS A 171 -1.62 -16.75 -4.16
C LYS A 171 -3.12 -16.85 -4.38
N ASP A 172 -3.89 -16.04 -3.67
CA ASP A 172 -5.35 -16.03 -3.71
C ASP A 172 -5.88 -14.62 -4.00
N ALA A 173 -5.08 -13.79 -4.69
CA ALA A 173 -5.42 -12.41 -4.99
C ALA A 173 -5.30 -12.13 -6.48
N ASP A 174 -6.26 -11.38 -7.01
CA ASP A 174 -6.19 -10.82 -8.36
C ASP A 174 -5.19 -9.64 -8.43
N LEU A 175 -5.00 -8.98 -7.29
CA LEU A 175 -4.09 -7.85 -7.14
C LEU A 175 -3.70 -7.67 -5.66
N VAL A 176 -2.44 -7.32 -5.41
CA VAL A 176 -1.97 -6.87 -4.10
C VAL A 176 -1.47 -5.43 -4.20
N GLN A 177 -1.94 -4.60 -3.27
CA GLN A 177 -1.51 -3.21 -3.09
C GLN A 177 -0.68 -3.08 -1.82
N LEU A 178 0.45 -2.38 -1.89
CA LEU A 178 1.22 -1.97 -0.71
C LEU A 178 0.64 -0.65 -0.15
N ASN A 179 0.13 -0.68 1.08
CA ASN A 179 -0.52 0.48 1.69
C ASN A 179 0.49 1.36 2.45
N HIS A 180 0.25 2.67 2.39
CA HIS A 180 0.91 3.74 3.14
C HIS A 180 2.34 3.43 3.62
N PRO A 181 3.30 3.14 2.71
CA PRO A 181 4.64 2.66 3.06
C PRO A 181 5.37 3.58 4.05
N ARG A 182 5.16 4.90 3.96
CA ARG A 182 5.70 5.92 4.87
C ARG A 182 5.34 5.70 6.35
N ARG A 183 4.17 5.11 6.63
CA ARG A 183 3.66 4.80 7.98
C ARG A 183 4.13 3.45 8.49
N THR A 184 4.68 2.61 7.62
CA THR A 184 5.16 1.28 7.94
C THR A 184 6.56 1.34 8.52
N LYS A 185 6.78 0.75 9.70
CA LYS A 185 8.10 0.72 10.33
C LYS A 185 9.02 -0.24 9.57
N GLY A 186 10.22 0.23 9.25
CA GLY A 186 11.24 -0.58 8.57
C GLY A 186 11.03 -0.74 7.07
N ILE A 187 10.19 0.10 6.46
CA ILE A 187 10.19 0.33 5.01
C ILE A 187 11.07 1.56 4.73
N ASP A 188 12.13 1.35 3.98
CA ASP A 188 13.07 2.37 3.47
C ASP A 188 13.29 2.20 1.96
N LYS A 189 14.22 2.98 1.38
CA LYS A 189 14.56 2.92 -0.05
C LYS A 189 14.98 1.50 -0.42
N GLU A 190 15.98 0.95 0.27
CA GLU A 190 16.54 -0.38 -0.01
C GLU A 190 15.47 -1.47 0.06
N THR A 191 14.54 -1.39 1.01
CA THR A 191 13.43 -2.32 1.11
C THR A 191 12.52 -2.24 -0.12
N LEU A 192 12.08 -1.05 -0.53
CA LEU A 192 11.21 -0.90 -1.71
C LEU A 192 11.92 -1.19 -3.04
N GLN A 193 13.23 -1.07 -3.08
CA GLN A 193 14.02 -1.53 -4.22
C GLN A 193 14.04 -3.07 -4.31
N ARG A 194 13.95 -3.77 -3.18
CA ARG A 194 13.99 -5.25 -3.12
C ARG A 194 12.64 -5.90 -3.29
N LEU A 195 11.61 -5.39 -2.62
CA LEU A 195 10.29 -6.01 -2.64
C LEU A 195 9.71 -6.00 -4.06
N GLY A 196 9.04 -7.10 -4.41
CA GLY A 196 8.39 -7.30 -5.69
C GLY A 196 7.01 -7.94 -5.55
N GLY A 197 6.31 -8.09 -6.68
CA GLY A 197 5.03 -8.80 -6.75
C GLY A 197 3.79 -8.01 -6.29
N TYR A 198 3.94 -6.72 -5.95
CA TYR A 198 2.81 -5.79 -5.77
C TYR A 198 2.75 -4.86 -6.99
N LYS A 199 1.55 -4.71 -7.54
CA LYS A 199 1.34 -3.92 -8.78
C LYS A 199 0.83 -2.51 -8.50
N VAL A 200 0.38 -2.27 -7.28
CA VAL A 200 -0.14 -0.98 -6.82
C VAL A 200 0.55 -0.57 -5.52
N ILE A 201 0.91 0.71 -5.42
CA ILE A 201 1.40 1.33 -4.19
C ILE A 201 0.52 2.51 -3.83
N GLU A 202 0.19 2.65 -2.55
CA GLU A 202 -0.50 3.83 -2.06
C GLU A 202 0.46 5.01 -1.94
N LEU A 203 0.05 6.15 -2.51
CA LEU A 203 0.78 7.41 -2.44
C LEU A 203 0.79 7.99 -1.02
N SER A 204 1.90 8.63 -0.67
CA SER A 204 2.11 9.27 0.63
C SER A 204 1.15 10.44 0.85
N ARG A 205 0.63 10.50 2.07
CA ARG A 205 -0.15 11.64 2.57
C ARG A 205 0.70 12.91 2.75
N VAL A 206 2.03 12.77 2.80
CA VAL A 206 2.97 13.90 2.95
C VAL A 206 3.20 14.51 1.57
N ILE A 207 2.55 15.64 1.36
CA ILE A 207 2.39 16.29 0.07
C ILE A 207 3.73 16.89 -0.43
N GLU A 208 4.61 17.25 0.50
CA GLU A 208 5.92 17.87 0.27
C GLU A 208 6.99 16.89 -0.23
N GLU A 209 6.74 15.58 -0.14
CA GLU A 209 7.73 14.54 -0.44
C GLU A 209 7.69 14.05 -1.90
N GLU A 210 6.85 14.62 -2.78
CA GLU A 210 6.75 14.24 -4.21
C GLU A 210 6.68 12.72 -4.46
N GLN A 211 6.05 11.98 -3.53
CA GLN A 211 5.81 10.55 -3.65
C GLN A 211 7.10 9.71 -3.76
N ARG A 212 8.08 9.95 -2.86
CA ARG A 212 9.41 9.29 -2.88
C ARG A 212 9.35 7.78 -2.88
N GLU A 213 8.47 7.17 -2.09
CA GLU A 213 8.38 5.71 -1.97
C GLU A 213 8.03 5.05 -3.29
N TRP A 214 7.10 5.65 -4.03
CA TRP A 214 6.75 5.19 -5.37
C TRP A 214 7.93 5.34 -6.33
N ASP A 215 8.63 6.48 -6.25
CA ASP A 215 9.80 6.76 -7.08
C ASP A 215 10.98 5.82 -6.79
N TRP A 216 11.22 5.44 -5.53
CA TRP A 216 12.25 4.47 -5.15
C TRP A 216 12.02 3.10 -5.79
N ALA A 217 10.77 2.65 -5.83
CA ALA A 217 10.41 1.39 -6.48
C ALA A 217 10.56 1.50 -8.00
N LEU A 218 10.02 2.54 -8.63
CA LEU A 218 10.15 2.76 -10.08
C LEU A 218 11.61 2.86 -10.52
N SER A 219 12.44 3.61 -9.78
CA SER A 219 13.86 3.78 -10.06
C SER A 219 14.67 2.48 -9.93
N ALA A 220 14.14 1.48 -9.22
CA ALA A 220 14.71 0.14 -9.13
C ALA A 220 14.22 -0.83 -10.22
N GLY A 221 13.39 -0.38 -11.15
CA GLY A 221 12.75 -1.24 -12.16
C GLY A 221 11.51 -1.96 -11.67
N ARG A 222 10.91 -1.53 -10.56
CA ARG A 222 9.64 -2.09 -10.08
C ARG A 222 8.51 -1.34 -10.76
N TYR A 223 8.05 -1.82 -11.92
CA TYR A 223 6.94 -1.16 -12.60
C TYR A 223 5.67 -1.39 -11.81
N LEU A 224 5.04 -0.30 -11.37
CA LEU A 224 3.85 -0.35 -10.54
C LEU A 224 3.14 1.00 -10.58
N PHE A 225 1.85 0.97 -10.27
CA PHE A 225 0.99 2.13 -10.37
C PHE A 225 0.74 2.78 -9.01
N GLY A 226 0.58 4.10 -9.04
CA GLY A 226 0.28 4.89 -7.86
C GLY A 226 -1.22 5.07 -7.69
N VAL A 227 -1.77 4.64 -6.56
CA VAL A 227 -3.15 4.96 -6.14
C VAL A 227 -3.14 5.92 -4.98
N TYR A 228 -4.17 6.76 -4.90
CA TYR A 228 -4.33 7.67 -3.79
C TYR A 228 -5.74 7.55 -3.22
N THR A 229 -5.80 7.47 -1.90
CA THR A 229 -7.02 7.16 -1.17
C THR A 229 -6.95 7.74 0.24
N ASP A 230 -8.11 7.88 0.85
CA ASP A 230 -8.24 8.55 2.14
C ASP A 230 -7.79 7.66 3.31
N ASP A 231 -7.84 6.32 3.18
CA ASP A 231 -7.72 5.36 4.28
C ASP A 231 -8.59 5.85 5.46
N MET A 232 -9.88 5.98 5.11
CA MET A 232 -10.90 6.71 5.83
C MET A 232 -11.41 5.90 7.02
N HIS A 233 -11.39 6.54 8.20
CA HIS A 233 -11.91 6.01 9.45
C HIS A 233 -12.89 6.98 10.15
N PHE A 234 -12.90 8.25 9.73
CA PHE A 234 -13.62 9.34 10.39
C PHE A 234 -14.45 10.11 9.37
N LEU A 235 -15.69 9.68 9.15
CA LEU A 235 -16.58 10.24 8.12
C LEU A 235 -17.08 11.67 8.46
N ASP A 236 -17.01 12.03 9.74
CA ASP A 236 -17.39 13.32 10.31
C ASP A 236 -16.27 14.37 10.26
N ARG A 237 -15.07 13.99 9.80
CA ARG A 237 -13.91 14.86 9.70
C ARG A 237 -13.66 15.29 8.25
N SER A 238 -13.84 16.58 7.96
CA SER A 238 -13.59 17.13 6.63
C SER A 238 -12.14 16.91 6.19
N ASP A 239 -11.19 17.07 7.11
CA ASP A 239 -9.76 16.91 6.87
C ASP A 239 -9.32 15.45 6.62
N ALA A 240 -10.23 14.49 6.77
CA ALA A 240 -10.01 13.06 6.57
C ALA A 240 -10.76 12.46 5.36
N VAL A 241 -11.72 13.18 4.78
CA VAL A 241 -12.61 12.68 3.72
C VAL A 241 -12.44 13.47 2.43
N ALA A 242 -12.45 12.78 1.30
CA ALA A 242 -12.37 13.33 -0.04
C ALA A 242 -11.18 14.27 -0.25
N ARG A 243 -10.00 13.83 0.20
CA ARG A 243 -8.74 14.55 0.00
C ARG A 243 -7.81 13.81 -0.95
N ARG A 244 -8.00 12.50 -1.07
CA ARG A 244 -7.13 11.59 -1.79
C ARG A 244 -8.01 10.58 -2.50
N SER A 245 -7.93 10.58 -3.82
CA SER A 245 -8.78 9.74 -4.67
C SER A 245 -8.04 9.28 -5.91
N THR A 246 -8.56 8.23 -6.52
CA THR A 246 -8.06 7.73 -7.80
C THR A 246 -9.13 7.92 -8.86
N MET A 247 -8.76 8.43 -10.03
CA MET A 247 -9.65 8.69 -11.16
C MET A 247 -9.49 7.56 -12.18
N LEU A 248 -10.49 6.69 -12.30
CA LEU A 248 -10.46 5.47 -13.09
C LEU A 248 -11.14 5.68 -14.46
N ASN A 249 -10.51 5.22 -15.54
CA ASN A 249 -11.21 5.03 -16.82
C ASN A 249 -11.79 3.61 -16.87
N THR A 250 -12.83 3.39 -16.08
CA THR A 250 -13.50 2.08 -15.92
C THR A 250 -14.91 2.12 -16.50
N PRO A 251 -15.42 1.06 -17.14
CA PRO A 251 -16.79 1.03 -17.66
C PRO A 251 -17.85 1.02 -16.57
N SER A 252 -17.57 0.45 -15.39
CA SER A 252 -18.50 0.46 -14.26
C SER A 252 -17.78 0.41 -12.90
N GLU A 253 -18.57 0.49 -11.82
CA GLU A 253 -18.09 0.27 -10.45
C GLU A 253 -18.09 -1.21 -10.03
N SER A 254 -18.24 -2.15 -10.97
CA SER A 254 -18.12 -3.57 -10.68
C SER A 254 -16.68 -3.91 -10.27
N TYR A 255 -16.53 -4.93 -9.41
CA TYR A 255 -15.23 -5.38 -8.96
C TYR A 255 -14.31 -5.77 -10.12
N ASP A 256 -14.81 -6.56 -11.07
CA ASP A 256 -14.04 -7.06 -12.21
C ASP A 256 -13.53 -5.91 -13.10
N ASP A 257 -14.38 -4.91 -13.38
CA ASP A 257 -14.00 -3.76 -14.19
C ASP A 257 -12.97 -2.87 -13.47
N VAL A 258 -13.15 -2.65 -12.17
CA VAL A 258 -12.21 -1.88 -11.35
C VAL A 258 -10.84 -2.58 -11.31
N VAL A 259 -10.80 -3.88 -11.07
CA VAL A 259 -9.55 -4.65 -11.01
C VAL A 259 -8.88 -4.75 -12.37
N ALA A 260 -9.64 -4.91 -13.46
CA ALA A 260 -9.11 -4.84 -14.81
C ALA A 260 -8.46 -3.47 -15.09
N THR A 261 -9.13 -2.37 -14.70
CA THR A 261 -8.60 -1.01 -14.84
C THR A 261 -7.32 -0.82 -14.02
N LEU A 262 -7.31 -1.29 -12.77
CA LEU A 262 -6.13 -1.23 -11.89
C LEU A 262 -4.95 -2.04 -12.45
N ASN A 263 -5.24 -3.16 -13.11
CA ASN A 263 -4.23 -3.98 -13.76
C ASN A 263 -3.68 -3.36 -15.06
N ASP A 264 -4.49 -2.60 -15.81
CA ASP A 264 -4.06 -2.00 -17.08
C ASP A 264 -3.27 -0.70 -16.89
N GLY A 265 -3.65 0.10 -15.89
CA GLY A 265 -2.98 1.37 -15.56
C GLY A 265 -3.68 2.63 -16.07
N ALA A 266 -4.84 2.50 -16.72
CA ALA A 266 -5.62 3.60 -17.29
C ALA A 266 -6.35 4.45 -16.22
N TYR A 267 -5.57 5.06 -15.32
CA TYR A 267 -6.04 5.88 -14.22
C TYR A 267 -4.98 6.87 -13.73
N TYR A 268 -5.37 7.80 -12.87
CA TYR A 268 -4.44 8.72 -12.21
C TYR A 268 -4.87 9.01 -10.78
N SER A 269 -3.92 9.44 -9.97
CA SER A 269 -4.14 9.81 -8.58
C SER A 269 -4.41 11.31 -8.45
N LEU A 270 -5.36 11.68 -7.59
CA LEU A 270 -5.79 13.05 -7.35
C LEU A 270 -5.71 13.38 -5.85
N TYR A 271 -5.01 14.46 -5.55
CA TYR A 271 -5.08 15.16 -4.28
C TYR A 271 -6.04 16.35 -4.39
N THR A 272 -6.86 16.53 -3.37
CA THR A 272 -7.68 17.72 -3.15
C THR A 272 -7.40 18.29 -1.74
N PRO A 273 -7.36 19.63 -1.60
CA PRO A 273 -7.26 20.26 -0.29
C PRO A 273 -8.52 19.97 0.56
N ASP A 274 -8.47 20.30 1.85
CA ASP A 274 -9.71 20.31 2.65
C ASP A 274 -10.55 21.55 2.30
N TYR A 275 -11.25 21.49 1.17
CA TYR A 275 -12.13 22.58 0.72
C TYR A 275 -13.10 22.98 1.83
N GLY A 276 -13.24 24.29 2.01
CA GLY A 276 -14.14 24.88 3.01
C GLY A 276 -13.72 24.67 4.47
N ALA A 277 -12.63 23.94 4.75
CA ALA A 277 -12.06 23.73 6.09
C ALA A 277 -13.11 23.42 7.18
N GLY A 278 -13.94 22.39 6.94
CA GLY A 278 -15.06 21.99 7.81
C GLY A 278 -16.43 22.42 7.31
N ASN A 279 -16.53 23.33 6.34
CA ASN A 279 -17.79 23.62 5.66
C ASN A 279 -18.10 22.56 4.59
N TRP A 280 -19.05 21.67 4.90
CA TRP A 280 -19.45 20.56 4.04
C TRP A 280 -20.14 20.96 2.73
N GLU A 281 -20.83 22.10 2.70
CA GLU A 281 -21.49 22.60 1.49
C GLU A 281 -20.44 23.04 0.47
N ILE A 282 -19.48 23.87 0.91
CA ILE A 282 -18.34 24.27 0.08
C ILE A 282 -17.53 23.04 -0.35
N LYS A 283 -17.28 22.10 0.58
CA LYS A 283 -16.56 20.88 0.26
C LYS A 283 -17.24 20.08 -0.83
N ARG A 284 -18.57 19.97 -0.78
CA ARG A 284 -19.38 19.28 -1.80
C ARG A 284 -19.27 19.97 -3.15
N GLU A 285 -19.54 21.27 -3.21
CA GLU A 285 -19.48 22.05 -4.46
C GLU A 285 -18.11 21.93 -5.14
N MET A 286 -17.02 22.14 -4.38
CA MET A 286 -15.66 22.07 -4.91
C MET A 286 -15.26 20.65 -5.34
N ASN A 287 -15.69 19.61 -4.60
CA ASN A 287 -15.40 18.23 -5.00
C ASN A 287 -16.10 17.81 -6.29
N LEU A 288 -17.19 18.47 -6.69
CA LEU A 288 -17.87 18.24 -7.97
C LEU A 288 -17.18 18.97 -9.14
N ALA A 289 -16.36 19.98 -8.87
CA ALA A 289 -15.70 20.84 -9.85
C ALA A 289 -14.17 20.62 -9.96
N ILE A 290 -13.68 19.44 -9.58
CA ILE A 290 -12.24 19.12 -9.59
C ILE A 290 -11.62 19.09 -11.00
N PRO A 291 -10.32 19.46 -11.14
CA PRO A 291 -9.61 19.36 -12.42
C PRO A 291 -9.45 17.90 -12.87
N ARG A 292 -9.46 17.70 -14.19
CA ARG A 292 -9.40 16.37 -14.81
C ARG A 292 -8.42 16.33 -15.98
N ILE A 293 -7.87 15.16 -16.28
CA ILE A 293 -7.14 14.93 -17.53
C ILE A 293 -8.14 14.94 -18.69
N ARG A 294 -7.87 15.68 -19.77
CA ARG A 294 -8.63 15.64 -21.03
C ARG A 294 -8.04 14.66 -22.01
N SER A 295 -6.71 14.68 -22.16
CA SER A 295 -5.96 13.74 -23.00
C SER A 295 -4.62 13.42 -22.37
N ILE A 296 -4.14 12.20 -22.51
CA ILE A 296 -2.83 11.77 -22.07
C ILE A 296 -2.38 10.60 -22.94
N GLY A 297 -1.10 10.53 -23.25
CA GLY A 297 -0.56 9.44 -24.03
C GLY A 297 0.88 9.66 -24.44
N GLU A 298 1.32 8.82 -25.36
CA GLU A 298 2.64 8.88 -25.99
C GLU A 298 2.44 8.69 -27.50
N SER A 299 3.23 9.42 -28.30
CA SER A 299 3.28 9.31 -29.75
C SER A 299 4.69 9.65 -30.24
N ASP A 300 5.34 8.74 -30.97
CA ASP A 300 6.66 8.94 -31.57
C ASP A 300 7.76 9.39 -30.57
N GLY A 301 7.69 8.93 -29.32
CA GLY A 301 8.60 9.31 -28.23
C GLY A 301 8.13 10.53 -27.43
N ASP A 302 7.11 11.24 -27.89
CA ASP A 302 6.55 12.41 -27.23
C ASP A 302 5.42 12.03 -26.27
N ILE A 303 5.67 12.19 -24.99
CA ILE A 303 4.67 12.06 -23.94
C ILE A 303 3.90 13.37 -23.85
N TYR A 304 2.57 13.33 -23.88
CA TYR A 304 1.73 14.52 -23.81
C TYR A 304 0.61 14.38 -22.77
N VAL A 305 0.17 15.53 -22.24
CA VAL A 305 -1.01 15.63 -21.37
C VAL A 305 -1.75 16.95 -21.62
N SER A 306 -3.07 16.92 -21.43
CA SER A 306 -3.91 18.11 -21.30
C SER A 306 -4.93 17.95 -20.17
N PHE A 307 -5.39 19.08 -19.62
CA PHE A 307 -6.26 19.16 -18.45
C PHE A 307 -7.51 19.98 -18.73
N SER A 308 -8.51 19.85 -17.84
CA SER A 308 -9.75 20.62 -17.91
C SER A 308 -9.55 22.10 -17.56
N GLU A 309 -8.58 22.37 -16.69
CA GLU A 309 -8.24 23.68 -16.16
C GLU A 309 -6.78 24.02 -16.45
N VAL A 310 -6.44 25.31 -16.40
CA VAL A 310 -5.05 25.77 -16.47
C VAL A 310 -4.32 25.34 -15.18
N ALA A 311 -3.25 24.57 -15.32
CA ALA A 311 -2.37 24.22 -14.22
C ALA A 311 -1.36 25.34 -13.97
N ASP A 312 -1.02 25.60 -12.70
CA ASP A 312 0.07 26.49 -12.32
C ASP A 312 1.40 25.98 -12.86
N SER A 313 1.62 24.67 -12.72
CA SER A 313 2.75 23.98 -13.34
C SER A 313 2.43 22.52 -13.67
N ILE A 314 3.01 22.04 -14.76
CA ILE A 314 3.02 20.64 -15.19
C ILE A 314 4.48 20.20 -15.20
N ARG A 315 4.83 19.21 -14.37
CA ARG A 315 6.20 18.71 -14.22
C ARG A 315 6.33 17.30 -14.78
N PHE A 316 7.38 17.07 -15.53
CA PHE A 316 7.81 15.76 -15.99
C PHE A 316 9.01 15.33 -15.15
N THR A 317 8.88 14.21 -14.45
CA THR A 317 9.86 13.70 -13.49
C THR A 317 10.27 12.30 -13.89
N GLY A 318 11.58 12.05 -14.00
CA GLY A 318 12.15 10.75 -14.29
C GLY A 318 12.78 10.08 -13.08
N GLN A 319 13.74 9.20 -13.36
CA GLN A 319 14.44 8.38 -12.37
C GLN A 319 15.06 9.20 -11.23
N ASP A 320 14.99 8.65 -10.01
CA ASP A 320 15.48 9.25 -8.76
C ASP A 320 14.97 10.68 -8.54
N GLN A 321 13.70 10.90 -8.85
CA GLN A 321 13.01 12.20 -8.82
C GLN A 321 13.66 13.30 -9.68
N ARG A 322 14.41 12.93 -10.72
CA ARG A 322 15.04 13.91 -11.63
C ARG A 322 13.96 14.72 -12.35
N LEU A 323 13.92 16.03 -12.13
CA LEU A 323 13.06 16.93 -12.90
C LEU A 323 13.59 17.04 -14.34
N LEU A 324 12.79 16.61 -15.31
CA LEU A 324 13.14 16.60 -16.73
C LEU A 324 12.65 17.85 -17.46
N HIS A 325 11.39 18.23 -17.19
CA HIS A 325 10.76 19.39 -17.82
C HIS A 325 9.71 20.01 -16.89
N THR A 326 9.45 21.30 -17.09
CA THR A 326 8.34 22.01 -16.43
C THR A 326 7.71 23.01 -17.40
N ALA A 327 6.40 22.92 -17.54
CA ALA A 327 5.58 23.93 -18.18
C ALA A 327 4.79 24.70 -17.10
N TYR A 328 4.55 26.00 -17.31
CA TYR A 328 3.90 26.87 -16.33
C TYR A 328 2.66 27.52 -16.94
N ARG A 329 1.62 27.68 -16.12
CA ARG A 329 0.39 28.43 -16.48
C ARG A 329 -0.20 27.99 -17.82
N CYS A 330 -0.35 26.70 -18.00
CA CYS A 330 -0.87 26.08 -19.21
C CYS A 330 -1.79 24.91 -18.84
N ASP A 331 -2.70 24.57 -19.74
CA ASP A 331 -3.58 23.41 -19.59
C ASP A 331 -3.04 22.16 -20.30
N SER A 332 -1.89 22.26 -20.98
CA SER A 332 -1.30 21.19 -21.75
C SER A 332 0.22 21.33 -21.82
N ALA A 333 0.92 20.18 -21.88
CA ALA A 333 2.36 20.12 -22.03
C ALA A 333 2.78 18.77 -22.63
N GLY A 334 3.99 18.72 -23.17
CA GLY A 334 4.61 17.49 -23.65
C GLY A 334 6.11 17.43 -23.37
N TYR A 335 6.67 16.24 -23.46
CA TYR A 335 8.08 15.96 -23.26
C TYR A 335 8.51 14.77 -24.12
N THR A 336 9.53 14.97 -24.95
CA THR A 336 10.20 13.90 -25.68
C THR A 336 11.09 13.12 -24.73
N MET A 337 10.80 11.83 -24.55
CA MET A 337 11.57 10.97 -23.64
C MET A 337 12.97 10.70 -24.24
N ALA A 338 14.02 11.06 -23.52
CA ALA A 338 15.39 10.84 -23.97
C ALA A 338 15.76 9.35 -23.96
N ASP A 339 16.79 8.97 -24.71
CA ASP A 339 17.27 7.58 -24.77
C ASP A 339 17.75 7.05 -23.40
N ASP A 340 18.20 7.94 -22.51
CA ASP A 340 18.66 7.62 -21.16
C ASP A 340 17.58 7.75 -20.08
N ASP A 341 16.38 8.23 -20.42
CA ASP A 341 15.26 8.23 -19.49
C ASP A 341 14.72 6.81 -19.30
N SER A 342 14.72 6.31 -18.07
CA SER A 342 14.11 5.01 -17.76
C SER A 342 12.58 5.08 -17.71
N TYR A 343 12.05 6.15 -17.11
CA TYR A 343 10.61 6.42 -17.07
C TYR A 343 10.36 7.92 -16.94
N VAL A 344 9.13 8.32 -17.21
CA VAL A 344 8.63 9.68 -17.02
C VAL A 344 7.26 9.63 -16.34
N ARG A 345 7.09 10.40 -15.27
CA ARG A 345 5.82 10.67 -14.60
C ARG A 345 5.46 12.14 -14.73
N ILE A 346 4.17 12.41 -14.83
CA ILE A 346 3.64 13.77 -14.88
C ILE A 346 2.95 14.11 -13.57
N THR A 347 3.30 15.26 -13.00
CA THR A 347 2.57 15.88 -11.88
C THR A 347 2.07 17.26 -12.28
N ALA A 348 0.78 17.50 -12.13
CA ALA A 348 0.18 18.82 -12.35
C ALA A 348 -0.27 19.43 -11.02
N TYR A 349 -0.04 20.74 -10.87
CA TYR A 349 -0.39 21.54 -9.70
C TYR A 349 -1.39 22.62 -10.12
N PHE A 350 -2.49 22.76 -9.39
CA PHE A 350 -3.56 23.70 -9.69
C PHE A 350 -3.67 24.80 -8.61
N ALA A 351 -4.28 25.92 -8.99
CA ALA A 351 -4.32 27.14 -8.19
C ALA A 351 -5.00 26.97 -6.83
N ASP A 352 -6.04 26.12 -6.76
CA ASP A 352 -6.77 25.85 -5.51
C ASP A 352 -6.07 24.78 -4.65
N GLY A 353 -4.92 24.25 -5.12
CA GLY A 353 -4.05 23.34 -4.38
C GLY A 353 -4.22 21.86 -4.73
N GLU A 354 -5.08 21.53 -5.69
CA GLU A 354 -5.21 20.18 -6.23
C GLU A 354 -3.94 19.74 -6.92
N ARG A 355 -3.72 18.41 -6.93
CA ARG A 355 -2.60 17.81 -7.63
C ARG A 355 -3.00 16.53 -8.32
N ILE A 356 -2.62 16.41 -9.58
CA ILE A 356 -2.79 15.17 -10.35
C ILE A 356 -1.42 14.49 -10.47
N TYR A 357 -1.37 13.20 -10.16
CA TYR A 357 -0.21 12.34 -10.35
C TYR A 357 -0.55 11.23 -11.34
N THR A 358 0.18 11.18 -12.45
CA THR A 358 -0.03 10.18 -13.51
C THR A 358 0.86 8.95 -13.31
N ASN A 359 0.39 7.80 -13.80
CA ASN A 359 1.19 6.59 -13.91
C ASN A 359 2.37 6.80 -14.87
N ALA A 360 3.46 6.07 -14.64
CA ALA A 360 4.71 6.26 -15.36
C ALA A 360 4.65 5.68 -16.78
N PHE A 361 5.10 6.46 -17.76
CA PHE A 361 5.56 5.94 -19.04
C PHE A 361 6.96 5.37 -18.81
N ALA A 362 7.24 4.13 -19.22
CA ALA A 362 8.50 3.48 -18.90
C ALA A 362 9.09 2.76 -20.11
N ARG A 363 10.42 2.73 -20.19
CA ARG A 363 11.14 1.97 -21.20
C ARG A 363 10.87 0.47 -21.06
N TYR A 364 10.70 -0.22 -22.18
CA TYR A 364 10.64 -1.67 -22.22
C TYR A 364 11.02 -2.16 -23.61
N ASP A 365 11.03 -3.48 -23.78
CA ASP A 365 11.31 -4.14 -25.06
C ASP A 365 10.06 -4.94 -25.46
N ALA A 366 9.27 -4.37 -26.37
CA ALA A 366 7.99 -4.91 -26.80
C ALA A 366 8.13 -6.25 -27.53
N ASP A 367 9.31 -6.56 -28.07
CA ASP A 367 9.60 -7.85 -28.68
C ASP A 367 9.82 -8.96 -27.63
N LYS A 368 10.09 -8.59 -26.36
CA LYS A 368 10.35 -9.54 -25.26
C LYS A 368 9.19 -9.68 -24.29
N MET A 369 8.43 -8.62 -24.06
CA MET A 369 7.39 -8.58 -23.03
C MET A 369 6.27 -7.61 -23.40
N GLU A 370 5.05 -7.87 -22.94
CA GLU A 370 3.88 -7.03 -23.24
C GLU A 370 3.84 -5.71 -22.44
N SER A 371 4.54 -5.66 -21.31
CA SER A 371 4.62 -4.47 -20.45
C SER A 371 5.89 -4.53 -19.59
N PRO A 372 6.37 -3.40 -19.03
CA PRO A 372 7.48 -3.37 -18.08
C PRO A 372 7.12 -3.98 -16.71
N PHE A 373 5.87 -4.39 -16.48
CA PHE A 373 5.48 -5.11 -15.27
C PHE A 373 6.03 -6.54 -15.31
N GLU A 374 6.89 -6.87 -14.35
CA GLU A 374 7.35 -8.23 -14.12
C GLU A 374 6.86 -8.73 -12.76
N MET A 375 6.21 -9.90 -12.77
CA MET A 375 6.03 -10.69 -11.55
C MET A 375 7.41 -11.26 -11.17
N GLU A 376 8.15 -10.51 -10.35
CA GLU A 376 9.46 -10.98 -9.91
C GLU A 376 9.34 -12.28 -9.11
N HIS A 377 9.94 -13.33 -9.64
CA HIS A 377 10.17 -14.56 -8.90
C HIS A 377 11.51 -14.44 -8.17
N HIS A 378 11.47 -14.00 -6.92
CA HIS A 378 12.66 -14.05 -6.07
C HIS A 378 13.07 -15.51 -5.86
N SER A 379 14.33 -15.84 -6.14
CA SER A 379 14.82 -17.20 -5.93
C SER A 379 14.91 -17.50 -4.43
N VAL A 380 14.36 -18.64 -4.02
CA VAL A 380 14.38 -19.08 -2.63
C VAL A 380 15.77 -19.63 -2.29
N ASN A 381 16.43 -18.99 -1.32
CA ASN A 381 17.66 -19.51 -0.75
C ASN A 381 17.33 -20.69 0.16
N THR A 382 17.34 -21.89 -0.42
CA THR A 382 16.88 -23.11 0.27
C THR A 382 17.71 -23.41 1.53
N LEU A 383 19.04 -23.22 1.47
CA LEU A 383 19.91 -23.46 2.61
C LEU A 383 19.61 -22.49 3.76
N LEU A 384 19.57 -21.19 3.48
CA LEU A 384 19.25 -20.19 4.52
C LEU A 384 17.84 -20.37 5.06
N THR A 385 16.87 -20.74 4.22
CA THR A 385 15.50 -21.06 4.64
C THR A 385 15.49 -22.22 5.65
N ILE A 386 16.20 -23.32 5.36
CA ILE A 386 16.30 -24.47 6.27
C ILE A 386 16.99 -24.05 7.58
N LEU A 387 18.12 -23.35 7.49
CA LEU A 387 18.87 -22.91 8.67
C LEU A 387 18.07 -21.95 9.55
N TYR A 388 17.40 -20.97 8.95
CA TYR A 388 16.57 -19.99 9.63
C TYR A 388 15.39 -20.67 10.34
N ASN A 389 14.62 -21.49 9.64
CA ASN A 389 13.47 -22.16 10.25
C ASN A 389 13.89 -23.24 11.28
N THR A 390 15.05 -23.89 11.11
CA THR A 390 15.63 -24.78 12.12
C THR A 390 16.04 -24.01 13.38
N LEU A 391 16.60 -22.80 13.22
CA LEU A 391 16.89 -21.92 14.34
C LEU A 391 15.60 -21.52 15.08
N LEU A 392 14.53 -21.15 14.36
CA LEU A 392 13.23 -20.87 14.97
C LEU A 392 12.70 -22.09 15.75
N LEU A 393 12.84 -23.31 15.20
CA LEU A 393 12.46 -24.56 15.87
C LEU A 393 13.28 -24.83 17.14
N ALA A 394 14.58 -24.51 17.13
CA ALA A 394 15.42 -24.61 18.32
C ALA A 394 14.99 -23.60 19.40
N ILE A 395 14.69 -22.36 19.01
CA ILE A 395 14.22 -21.30 19.91
C ILE A 395 12.86 -21.67 20.51
N ILE A 396 11.89 -22.12 19.71
CA ILE A 396 10.56 -22.48 20.22
C ILE A 396 10.64 -23.66 21.19
N THR A 397 11.52 -24.62 20.94
CA THR A 397 11.78 -25.76 21.84
C THR A 397 12.36 -25.27 23.18
N ALA A 398 13.34 -24.37 23.13
CA ALA A 398 13.94 -23.79 24.33
C ALA A 398 12.92 -22.99 25.15
N LEU A 399 12.06 -22.21 24.49
CA LEU A 399 10.95 -21.48 25.12
C LEU A 399 9.93 -22.43 25.74
N GLY A 400 9.58 -23.52 25.07
CA GLY A 400 8.69 -24.55 25.61
C GLY A 400 9.25 -25.21 26.89
N VAL A 401 10.56 -25.51 26.90
CA VAL A 401 11.25 -26.01 28.11
C VAL A 401 11.25 -24.95 29.23
N ALA A 402 11.46 -23.68 28.88
CA ALA A 402 11.40 -22.57 29.84
C ALA A 402 9.99 -22.42 30.45
N LEU A 403 8.95 -22.45 29.60
CA LEU A 403 7.55 -22.39 30.02
C LEU A 403 7.21 -23.54 30.96
N TYR A 404 7.57 -24.77 30.59
CA TYR A 404 7.37 -25.95 31.43
C TYR A 404 8.05 -25.81 32.80
N LYS A 405 9.28 -25.27 32.84
CA LYS A 405 9.99 -25.01 34.10
C LYS A 405 9.28 -23.94 34.93
N VAL A 406 8.78 -22.87 34.32
CA VAL A 406 8.01 -21.81 35.03
C VAL A 406 6.71 -22.35 35.59
N LEU A 407 6.02 -23.24 34.86
CA LEU A 407 4.77 -23.83 35.32
C LEU A 407 4.97 -24.87 36.44
N ARG A 408 6.02 -25.71 36.36
CA ARG A 408 6.31 -26.78 37.33
C ARG A 408 7.16 -26.40 38.55
N ARG A 409 8.17 -25.55 38.38
CA ARG A 409 8.98 -25.08 39.51
C ARG A 409 8.29 -23.83 40.05
N TRP A 410 8.08 -23.80 41.36
CA TRP A 410 7.25 -22.85 42.14
C TRP A 410 5.82 -23.30 42.34
#